data_AF-A0A0Q7BXF6-F1
#
_entry.id   AF-A0A0Q7BXF6-F1
#
_cell.length_a   1.000
_cell.length_b   1.000
_cell.length_c   1.000
_cell.angle_alpha   90.00
_cell.angle_beta   90.00
_cell.angle_gamma   90.00
#
_symmetry.space_group_name_H-M   'P 1'
#
loop_
_entity.id
_entity.type
_entity.pdbx_description
1 polymer ?
#
loop_
_entity_poly.entity_id
_entity_poly.type
_entity_poly.pdbx_seq_one_letter_code
_entity_poly.pdbx_strand_id
1 'polypeptide(L)'
;MTRFSRIPLAIATGALLVMALASCGGGGGGGGGAGIGIGLGTGSGGTTPVTGVAELPAREALIARARTFELDTPYVPPPGDPLEHNTSGYAKTMCSAAFITGLDPDFAVESVGYFTGPYDQRRKVGTPVVDRDKKEVRIAMPNGPTLVARYYGSQGCITLPAGNDGVFFTPVAVKSALPDPSTQPWPMGDVTPAGPAPGIDTAKVGQAVDAAFELPEAYTAAFVVTHKGRIVGERYRNGITATTPLESWSMGKSVTATMLGVLMKQGEYRLDQRAPIPEWQAAGDKRQEIRIADILHMSSGLRIKAPDDPDFDPNGTYPDHTYLYTGRINSFNYAATRPQQWPPNTVGRYRNTDPVLANYLIRLAVEKRGEEYLSFPQRNLFDKIGIRTMTLETDPYGNFLAQGYDFMSARDWARLANLYLQDGVWNGERILPEGFVKFVSTLAPAWAADKRPIYGGFFWLNGTSTWPVPTTAYYMLGAGGQTVLIVPSHDLVVVRLGHDKGERASATSLRKALSLLMQAVPSSS
;
A
#
# COMPACT_ATOMS: atom_id res chain seq x y z
N MET A 1 19.74 -68.72 -39.56
CA MET A 1 18.61 -68.03 -38.91
C MET A 1 18.43 -66.69 -39.60
N THR A 2 17.26 -66.55 -40.23
CA THR A 2 16.76 -65.50 -41.14
C THR A 2 16.84 -64.07 -40.53
N ARG A 3 17.27 -62.96 -41.16
CA ARG A 3 17.18 -62.30 -42.50
C ARG A 3 16.21 -61.07 -42.49
N PHE A 4 16.77 -59.92 -42.91
CA PHE A 4 16.19 -58.67 -43.48
C PHE A 4 15.42 -57.69 -42.57
N SER A 5 15.62 -56.37 -42.56
CA SER A 5 15.80 -55.27 -43.56
C SER A 5 14.52 -54.82 -44.32
N ARG A 6 14.31 -53.48 -44.27
CA ARG A 6 13.58 -52.56 -45.18
C ARG A 6 12.06 -52.38 -45.05
N ILE A 7 11.69 -51.10 -45.17
CA ILE A 7 10.38 -50.41 -45.16
C ILE A 7 9.61 -50.66 -46.48
N PRO A 8 8.26 -50.62 -46.51
CA PRO A 8 7.57 -49.47 -47.12
C PRO A 8 6.20 -49.05 -46.52
N LEU A 9 5.98 -47.73 -46.57
CA LEU A 9 4.78 -46.94 -46.88
C LEU A 9 3.39 -47.60 -46.96
N ALA A 10 2.42 -47.06 -46.21
CA ALA A 10 1.00 -47.05 -46.57
C ALA A 10 0.41 -45.65 -46.35
N ILE A 11 -0.24 -45.14 -47.38
CA ILE A 11 -0.90 -43.84 -47.52
C ILE A 11 -2.32 -43.95 -46.96
N ALA A 12 -2.75 -42.99 -46.14
CA ALA A 12 -4.17 -42.63 -46.03
C ALA A 12 -4.31 -41.11 -45.78
N THR A 13 -5.06 -40.51 -46.68
CA THR A 13 -5.40 -39.11 -46.91
C THR A 13 -6.12 -38.39 -45.76
N GLY A 14 -5.80 -37.09 -45.61
CA GLY A 14 -6.83 -36.05 -45.55
C GLY A 14 -7.04 -35.33 -44.20
N ALA A 15 -6.39 -34.17 -44.04
CA ALA A 15 -7.06 -32.93 -43.61
C ALA A 15 -6.05 -31.77 -43.66
N LEU A 16 -6.31 -30.81 -44.55
CA LEU A 16 -5.70 -29.48 -44.52
C LEU A 16 -6.05 -28.80 -43.19
N LEU A 17 -5.05 -28.36 -42.43
CA LEU A 17 -5.22 -27.26 -41.50
C LEU A 17 -4.02 -26.31 -41.64
N VAL A 18 -4.35 -25.07 -41.96
CA VAL A 18 -3.44 -23.94 -42.17
C VAL A 18 -2.63 -23.70 -40.89
N MET A 19 -1.30 -23.87 -40.97
CA MET A 19 -0.38 -23.39 -39.95
C MET A 19 -0.31 -21.86 -40.01
N ALA A 20 -0.88 -21.19 -39.00
CA ALA A 20 -0.49 -19.84 -38.64
C ALA A 20 0.63 -19.93 -37.61
N LEU A 21 1.78 -19.33 -37.95
CA LEU A 21 2.97 -19.20 -37.12
C LEU A 21 2.63 -18.49 -35.80
N ALA A 22 2.66 -19.23 -34.68
CA ALA A 22 2.70 -18.64 -33.34
C ALA A 22 4.15 -18.26 -33.03
N SER A 23 4.49 -16.99 -33.27
CA SER A 23 5.75 -16.40 -32.79
C SER A 23 5.70 -16.28 -31.27
N CYS A 24 6.68 -16.90 -30.62
CA CYS A 24 7.00 -16.68 -29.22
C CYS A 24 7.57 -15.26 -29.06
N GLY A 25 6.84 -14.40 -28.36
CA GLY A 25 7.29 -13.06 -27.97
C GLY A 25 6.90 -12.79 -26.52
N GLY A 26 7.92 -12.72 -25.65
CA GLY A 26 7.78 -12.62 -24.20
C GLY A 26 6.98 -11.41 -23.73
N GLY A 27 6.05 -11.67 -22.82
CA GLY A 27 5.27 -10.65 -22.13
C GLY A 27 6.14 -9.83 -21.18
N GLY A 28 6.16 -8.52 -21.40
CA GLY A 28 6.70 -7.53 -20.48
C GLY A 28 5.87 -7.47 -19.20
N GLY A 29 6.54 -7.69 -18.08
CA GLY A 29 5.99 -7.53 -16.73
C GLY A 29 5.92 -6.06 -16.35
N GLY A 30 4.82 -5.39 -16.70
CA GLY A 30 4.45 -4.10 -16.13
C GLY A 30 3.72 -4.30 -14.81
N GLY A 31 4.46 -4.41 -13.70
CA GLY A 31 3.93 -4.34 -12.34
C GLY A 31 3.62 -2.89 -11.96
N GLY A 32 2.63 -2.29 -12.63
CA GLY A 32 1.97 -1.07 -12.18
C GLY A 32 0.72 -1.46 -11.38
N GLY A 33 0.30 -0.61 -10.45
CA GLY A 33 -0.96 -0.75 -9.72
C GLY A 33 -2.12 -0.76 -10.71
N ALA A 34 -2.44 -1.95 -11.22
CA ALA A 34 -3.69 -2.16 -11.92
C ALA A 34 -4.76 -1.97 -10.85
N GLY A 35 -5.31 -0.75 -10.78
CA GLY A 35 -6.61 -0.53 -10.18
C GLY A 35 -7.49 -1.68 -10.63
N ILE A 36 -8.01 -2.43 -9.64
CA ILE A 36 -8.71 -3.70 -9.78
C ILE A 36 -9.31 -3.79 -11.18
N GLY A 37 -8.58 -4.44 -12.09
CA GLY A 37 -9.03 -4.66 -13.44
C GLY A 37 -10.14 -5.69 -13.34
N ILE A 38 -11.35 -5.21 -13.04
CA ILE A 38 -12.56 -5.98 -13.26
C ILE A 38 -12.56 -6.21 -14.77
N GLY A 39 -12.22 -7.42 -15.19
CA GLY A 39 -12.18 -7.78 -16.59
C GLY A 39 -13.55 -7.57 -17.21
N LEU A 40 -13.76 -6.46 -17.91
CA LEU A 40 -14.75 -6.38 -18.97
C LEU A 40 -14.06 -6.91 -20.22
N GLY A 41 -14.01 -8.25 -20.30
CA GLY A 41 -13.67 -8.91 -21.55
C GLY A 41 -14.63 -8.44 -22.63
N THR A 42 -14.09 -7.96 -23.74
CA THR A 42 -14.79 -7.88 -25.02
C THR A 42 -15.02 -9.31 -25.50
N GLY A 43 -16.00 -9.97 -24.90
CA GLY A 43 -16.49 -11.29 -25.29
C GLY A 43 -17.99 -11.16 -25.51
N SER A 44 -18.42 -11.25 -26.75
CA SER A 44 -19.83 -11.38 -27.13
C SER A 44 -20.40 -12.67 -26.51
N GLY A 45 -20.98 -12.56 -25.32
CA GLY A 45 -21.65 -13.64 -24.61
C GLY A 45 -22.57 -13.04 -23.57
N GLY A 46 -23.88 -13.09 -23.84
CA GLY A 46 -24.91 -12.40 -23.06
C GLY A 46 -24.89 -12.79 -21.58
N THR A 47 -24.70 -11.78 -20.73
CA THR A 47 -25.07 -11.82 -19.31
C THR A 47 -25.71 -10.49 -18.94
N THR A 48 -26.78 -10.58 -18.17
CA THR A 48 -27.70 -9.49 -17.77
C THR A 48 -26.95 -8.39 -17.00
N PRO A 49 -27.22 -7.09 -17.23
CA PRO A 49 -26.51 -6.02 -16.54
C PRO A 49 -26.85 -6.02 -15.04
N VAL A 50 -25.83 -6.02 -14.18
CA VAL A 50 -25.99 -5.62 -12.79
C VAL A 50 -26.22 -4.10 -12.78
N THR A 51 -27.46 -3.69 -12.53
CA THR A 51 -27.84 -2.28 -12.47
C THR A 51 -27.23 -1.63 -11.22
N GLY A 52 -26.47 -0.53 -11.38
CA GLY A 52 -26.09 0.35 -10.27
C GLY A 52 -24.60 0.62 -10.03
N VAL A 53 -23.67 0.11 -10.85
CA VAL A 53 -22.25 0.51 -10.75
C VAL A 53 -22.07 1.85 -11.46
N ALA A 54 -21.57 2.86 -10.75
CA ALA A 54 -21.23 4.16 -11.36
C ALA A 54 -20.14 3.95 -12.44
N GLU A 55 -20.44 4.33 -13.68
CA GLU A 55 -19.48 4.25 -14.78
C GLU A 55 -18.40 5.32 -14.59
N LEU A 56 -17.14 4.89 -14.54
CA LEU A 56 -16.00 5.81 -14.48
C LEU A 56 -15.80 6.49 -15.84
N PRO A 57 -15.35 7.76 -15.89
CA PRO A 57 -15.12 8.41 -17.17
C PRO A 57 -14.08 7.70 -18.03
N ALA A 58 -14.24 7.85 -19.34
CA ALA A 58 -13.24 7.41 -20.30
C ALA A 58 -11.88 8.06 -20.01
N ARG A 59 -10.82 7.27 -20.19
CA ARG A 59 -9.42 7.67 -19.99
C ARG A 59 -9.10 8.99 -20.70
N GLU A 60 -9.57 9.14 -21.93
CA GLU A 60 -9.35 10.31 -22.78
C GLU A 60 -9.98 11.58 -22.19
N ALA A 61 -11.14 11.45 -21.53
CA ALA A 61 -11.80 12.57 -20.87
C ALA A 61 -11.02 13.06 -19.63
N LEU A 62 -10.45 12.12 -18.86
CA LEU A 62 -9.58 12.45 -17.71
C LEU A 62 -8.31 13.19 -18.16
N ILE A 63 -7.71 12.75 -19.27
CA ILE A 63 -6.54 13.39 -19.87
C ILE A 63 -6.90 14.78 -20.39
N ALA A 64 -8.00 14.90 -21.14
CA ALA A 64 -8.45 16.18 -21.70
C ALA A 64 -8.71 17.22 -20.61
N ARG A 65 -9.40 16.83 -19.52
CA ARG A 65 -9.64 17.72 -18.38
C ARG A 65 -8.35 18.14 -17.68
N ALA A 66 -7.44 17.20 -17.41
CA ALA A 66 -6.17 17.54 -16.77
C ALA A 66 -5.34 18.55 -17.61
N ARG A 67 -5.34 18.39 -18.93
CA ARG A 67 -4.64 19.30 -19.86
C ARG A 67 -5.14 20.75 -19.78
N THR A 68 -6.39 21.01 -19.43
CA THR A 68 -6.90 22.39 -19.30
C THR A 68 -6.31 23.13 -18.10
N PHE A 69 -5.69 22.41 -17.17
CA PHE A 69 -5.04 22.97 -15.97
C PHE A 69 -3.52 22.95 -16.05
N GLU A 70 -2.95 22.40 -17.13
CA GLU A 70 -1.52 22.18 -17.29
C GLU A 70 -0.76 23.50 -17.22
N LEU A 71 0.21 23.58 -16.31
CA LEU A 71 1.13 24.71 -16.18
C LEU A 71 2.37 24.45 -17.02
N ASP A 72 2.93 25.53 -17.59
CA ASP A 72 4.19 25.48 -18.34
C ASP A 72 5.39 25.32 -17.39
N THR A 73 5.61 24.08 -16.95
CA THR A 73 6.73 23.70 -16.10
C THR A 73 7.40 22.44 -16.65
N PRO A 74 8.74 22.36 -16.64
CA PRO A 74 9.44 21.22 -17.22
C PRO A 74 9.28 19.97 -16.35
N TYR A 75 9.10 18.82 -16.99
CA TYR A 75 9.26 17.52 -16.31
C TYR A 75 10.76 17.16 -16.23
N VAL A 76 11.22 16.82 -15.03
CA VAL A 76 12.57 16.30 -14.81
C VAL A 76 12.45 14.84 -14.36
N PRO A 77 12.93 13.86 -15.15
CA PRO A 77 12.83 12.46 -14.74
C PRO A 77 13.73 12.15 -13.54
N PRO A 78 13.43 11.07 -12.79
CA PRO A 78 14.37 10.53 -11.82
C PRO A 78 15.75 10.29 -12.45
N PRO A 79 16.85 10.69 -11.80
CA PRO A 79 18.19 10.41 -12.26
C PRO A 79 18.58 8.95 -12.01
N GLY A 80 19.68 8.52 -12.61
CA GLY A 80 20.28 7.20 -12.36
C GLY A 80 19.70 6.07 -13.22
N ASP A 81 20.28 4.89 -13.06
CA ASP A 81 19.96 3.71 -13.85
C ASP A 81 18.69 2.99 -13.34
N PRO A 82 17.70 2.71 -14.19
CA PRO A 82 16.51 1.95 -13.79
C PRO A 82 16.80 0.57 -13.21
N LEU A 83 17.84 -0.14 -13.69
CA LEU A 83 18.16 -1.47 -13.14
C LEU A 83 18.70 -1.34 -11.71
N GLU A 84 19.55 -0.35 -11.43
CA GLU A 84 20.02 -0.05 -10.08
C GLU A 84 18.86 0.28 -9.12
N HIS A 85 17.88 1.09 -9.56
CA HIS A 85 16.68 1.40 -8.76
C HIS A 85 15.86 0.15 -8.46
N ASN A 86 15.55 -0.67 -9.47
CA ASN A 86 14.80 -1.91 -9.24
C ASN A 86 15.56 -2.88 -8.32
N THR A 87 16.89 -2.91 -8.41
CA THR A 87 17.74 -3.74 -7.57
C THR A 87 17.80 -3.24 -6.13
N SER A 88 17.80 -1.91 -5.94
CA SER A 88 17.66 -1.28 -4.63
C SER A 88 16.33 -1.66 -3.95
N GLY A 89 15.23 -1.60 -4.69
CA GLY A 89 13.91 -2.02 -4.21
C GLY A 89 13.84 -3.52 -3.88
N TYR A 90 14.48 -4.35 -4.72
CA TYR A 90 14.57 -5.79 -4.47
C TYR A 90 15.39 -6.11 -3.22
N ALA A 91 16.58 -5.52 -3.06
CA ALA A 91 17.43 -5.70 -1.88
C ALA A 91 16.70 -5.28 -0.60
N LYS A 92 15.99 -4.14 -0.62
CA LYS A 92 15.20 -3.67 0.51
C LYS A 92 14.11 -4.67 0.90
N THR A 93 13.29 -5.07 -0.07
CA THR A 93 12.18 -6.00 0.17
C THR A 93 12.67 -7.33 0.75
N MET A 94 13.78 -7.86 0.23
CA MET A 94 14.39 -9.09 0.76
C MET A 94 14.93 -8.91 2.19
N CYS A 95 15.52 -7.76 2.49
CA CYS A 95 15.95 -7.43 3.85
C CYS A 95 14.75 -7.39 4.80
N SER A 96 13.68 -6.65 4.46
CA SER A 96 12.49 -6.53 5.29
C SER A 96 11.82 -7.89 5.51
N ALA A 97 11.71 -8.70 4.45
CA ALA A 97 11.20 -10.06 4.54
C ALA A 97 12.01 -10.91 5.52
N ALA A 98 13.34 -10.88 5.45
CA ALA A 98 14.21 -11.70 6.29
C ALA A 98 14.32 -11.24 7.75
N PHE A 99 14.31 -9.93 8.01
CA PHE A 99 14.66 -9.35 9.32
C PHE A 99 13.49 -8.67 10.05
N ILE A 100 12.42 -8.29 9.37
CA ILE A 100 11.21 -7.73 9.99
C ILE A 100 10.14 -8.81 10.10
N THR A 101 9.73 -9.37 8.96
CA THR A 101 8.67 -10.38 8.93
C THR A 101 9.17 -11.76 9.38
N GLY A 102 10.45 -12.07 9.10
CA GLY A 102 11.04 -13.38 9.38
C GLY A 102 10.64 -14.46 8.35
N LEU A 103 10.33 -14.05 7.12
CA LEU A 103 10.03 -14.98 6.03
C LEU A 103 11.26 -15.78 5.61
N ASP A 104 10.98 -16.99 5.14
CA ASP A 104 11.95 -17.79 4.40
C ASP A 104 12.40 -17.03 3.13
N PRO A 105 13.72 -16.93 2.87
CA PRO A 105 14.22 -16.20 1.70
C PRO A 105 13.71 -16.74 0.36
N ASP A 106 13.58 -18.05 0.19
CA ASP A 106 13.12 -18.63 -1.08
C ASP A 106 11.64 -18.32 -1.30
N PHE A 107 10.84 -18.38 -0.23
CA PHE A 107 9.46 -17.89 -0.27
C PHE A 107 9.39 -16.41 -0.63
N ALA A 108 10.22 -15.56 -0.01
CA ALA A 108 10.21 -14.12 -0.21
C ALA A 108 10.60 -13.71 -1.64
N VAL A 109 11.65 -14.31 -2.22
CA VAL A 109 12.04 -14.11 -3.62
C VAL A 109 10.86 -14.34 -4.56
N GLU A 110 10.04 -15.33 -4.23
CA GLU A 110 8.90 -15.78 -5.01
C GLU A 110 7.56 -15.24 -4.52
N SER A 111 7.50 -14.22 -3.67
CA SER A 111 6.20 -13.70 -3.21
C SER A 111 6.09 -12.20 -2.98
N VAL A 112 7.19 -11.47 -2.74
CA VAL A 112 7.13 -10.07 -2.27
C VAL A 112 7.84 -9.06 -3.18
N GLY A 113 7.35 -7.80 -3.21
CA GLY A 113 8.04 -6.62 -3.76
C GLY A 113 8.17 -6.55 -5.27
N TYR A 114 7.17 -7.02 -6.02
CA TYR A 114 7.25 -7.11 -7.48
C TYR A 114 7.20 -5.77 -8.19
N PHE A 115 6.59 -4.74 -7.59
CA PHE A 115 6.54 -3.42 -8.22
C PHE A 115 7.81 -2.58 -7.96
N THR A 116 8.55 -2.84 -6.87
CA THR A 116 9.84 -2.19 -6.58
C THR A 116 11.04 -2.94 -7.15
N GLY A 117 10.88 -4.23 -7.44
CA GLY A 117 11.82 -5.05 -8.19
C GLY A 117 11.08 -6.06 -9.05
N PRO A 118 10.70 -5.73 -10.30
CA PRO A 118 10.00 -6.65 -11.20
C PRO A 118 10.82 -7.89 -11.57
N TYR A 119 10.17 -9.03 -11.81
CA TYR A 119 10.84 -10.31 -12.10
C TYR A 119 11.80 -10.26 -13.29
N ASP A 120 11.43 -9.57 -14.35
CA ASP A 120 12.28 -9.39 -15.54
C ASP A 120 13.54 -8.59 -15.22
N GLN A 121 13.49 -7.72 -14.20
CA GLN A 121 14.65 -6.97 -13.70
C GLN A 121 15.48 -7.82 -12.72
N ARG A 122 14.84 -8.61 -11.83
CA ARG A 122 15.53 -9.53 -10.89
C ARG A 122 16.46 -10.51 -11.62
N ARG A 123 16.03 -11.02 -12.78
CA ARG A 123 16.82 -11.97 -13.59
C ARG A 123 18.09 -11.37 -14.19
N LYS A 124 18.23 -10.05 -14.18
CA LYS A 124 19.40 -9.34 -14.72
C LYS A 124 20.48 -9.11 -13.67
N VAL A 125 20.26 -9.46 -12.40
CA VAL A 125 21.20 -9.21 -11.30
C VAL A 125 21.53 -10.49 -10.54
N GLY A 126 22.51 -10.43 -9.64
CA GLY A 126 22.87 -11.56 -8.80
C GLY A 126 21.73 -11.99 -7.86
N THR A 127 21.79 -13.23 -7.39
CA THR A 127 20.87 -13.72 -6.35
C THR A 127 21.10 -12.94 -5.05
N PRO A 128 20.04 -12.55 -4.32
CA PRO A 128 20.18 -11.93 -3.01
C PRO A 128 20.95 -12.82 -2.04
N VAL A 129 21.96 -12.25 -1.38
CA VAL A 129 22.71 -12.91 -0.31
C VAL A 129 22.27 -12.30 1.01
N VAL A 130 21.64 -13.10 1.87
CA VAL A 130 21.22 -12.71 3.22
C VAL A 130 22.37 -12.97 4.21
N ASP A 131 23.01 -11.91 4.67
CA ASP A 131 24.03 -11.96 5.72
C ASP A 131 23.34 -11.73 7.08
N ARG A 132 23.21 -12.81 7.86
CA ARG A 132 22.51 -12.79 9.15
C ARG A 132 23.33 -12.12 10.26
N ASP A 133 24.65 -12.14 10.17
CA ASP A 133 25.55 -11.54 11.17
C ASP A 133 25.55 -10.02 11.05
N LYS A 134 25.66 -9.52 9.81
CA LYS A 134 25.58 -8.08 9.51
C LYS A 134 24.15 -7.57 9.40
N LYS A 135 23.17 -8.47 9.39
CA LYS A 135 21.75 -8.19 9.17
C LYS A 135 21.51 -7.36 7.90
N GLU A 136 22.12 -7.80 6.81
CA GLU A 136 22.02 -7.12 5.52
C GLU A 136 21.71 -8.11 4.37
N VAL A 137 21.15 -7.58 3.30
CA VAL A 137 20.98 -8.26 2.02
C VAL A 137 21.81 -7.56 0.96
N ARG A 138 22.57 -8.36 0.21
CA ARG A 138 23.49 -7.88 -0.82
C ARG A 138 23.06 -8.42 -2.19
N ILE A 139 23.03 -7.56 -3.19
CA ILE A 139 22.73 -7.93 -4.58
C ILE A 139 23.78 -7.32 -5.50
N ALA A 140 24.52 -8.17 -6.21
CA ALA A 140 25.54 -7.74 -7.17
C ALA A 140 24.88 -7.34 -8.50
N MET A 141 25.21 -6.13 -8.99
CA MET A 141 24.84 -5.70 -10.33
C MET A 141 25.83 -6.21 -11.38
N PRO A 142 25.40 -6.49 -12.62
CA PRO A 142 26.32 -6.73 -13.73
C PRO A 142 27.21 -5.51 -13.97
N ASN A 143 28.53 -5.69 -13.91
CA ASN A 143 29.51 -4.64 -14.15
C ASN A 143 29.28 -3.36 -13.32
N GLY A 144 28.69 -3.49 -12.14
CA GLY A 144 28.25 -2.36 -11.33
C GLY A 144 28.45 -2.56 -9.83
N PRO A 145 27.91 -1.66 -8.99
CA PRO A 145 28.04 -1.77 -7.55
C PRO A 145 27.25 -2.97 -7.00
N THR A 146 27.61 -3.42 -5.80
CA THR A 146 26.73 -4.27 -5.00
C THR A 146 25.77 -3.37 -4.22
N LEU A 147 24.47 -3.56 -4.41
CA LEU A 147 23.45 -2.88 -3.62
C LEU A 147 23.32 -3.61 -2.29
N VAL A 148 23.26 -2.84 -1.21
CA VAL A 148 23.18 -3.36 0.16
C VAL A 148 21.97 -2.74 0.84
N ALA A 149 21.08 -3.57 1.37
CA ALA A 149 20.04 -3.15 2.29
C ALA A 149 20.33 -3.72 3.68
N ARG A 150 20.38 -2.86 4.70
CA ARG A 150 20.74 -3.24 6.06
C ARG A 150 19.61 -2.95 7.03
N TYR A 151 19.41 -3.84 7.99
CA TYR A 151 18.41 -3.70 9.05
C TYR A 151 18.96 -2.85 10.20
N TYR A 152 18.26 -1.76 10.50
CA TYR A 152 18.62 -0.77 11.53
C TYR A 152 17.69 -0.81 12.75
N GLY A 153 17.19 -2.00 13.11
CA GLY A 153 16.33 -2.16 14.29
C GLY A 153 14.96 -1.52 14.04
N SER A 154 14.55 -0.56 14.89
CA SER A 154 13.23 0.06 14.85
C SER A 154 12.95 0.88 13.58
N GLN A 155 13.98 1.26 12.81
CA GLN A 155 13.82 1.93 11.51
C GLN A 155 13.80 0.95 10.33
N GLY A 156 13.79 -0.36 10.61
CA GLY A 156 13.67 -1.42 9.62
C GLY A 156 14.83 -1.48 8.63
N CYS A 157 14.57 -1.94 7.41
CA CYS A 157 15.58 -2.09 6.37
C CYS A 157 15.73 -0.83 5.51
N ILE A 158 16.98 -0.45 5.27
CA ILE A 158 17.33 0.73 4.49
C ILE A 158 18.38 0.34 3.46
N THR A 159 18.12 0.60 2.18
CA THR A 159 19.13 0.43 1.14
C THR A 159 20.12 1.58 1.20
N LEU A 160 21.41 1.25 1.30
CA LEU A 160 22.48 2.21 1.57
C LEU A 160 22.68 3.16 0.38
N PRO A 161 22.89 4.47 0.62
CA PRO A 161 23.17 5.45 -0.41
C PRO A 161 24.37 5.05 -1.26
N ALA A 162 24.37 5.47 -2.53
CA ALA A 162 25.51 5.24 -3.41
C ALA A 162 26.82 5.79 -2.78
N GLY A 163 27.89 5.00 -2.80
CA GLY A 163 29.19 5.37 -2.25
C GLY A 163 29.28 5.45 -0.72
N ASN A 164 28.26 5.02 0.01
CA ASN A 164 28.22 5.08 1.48
C ASN A 164 27.98 3.69 2.09
N ASP A 165 28.62 3.41 3.23
CA ASP A 165 28.43 2.16 4.00
C ASP A 165 27.50 2.37 5.22
N GLY A 166 26.71 3.43 5.21
CA GLY A 166 25.83 3.80 6.33
C GLY A 166 24.71 4.75 5.91
N VAL A 167 23.96 5.21 6.91
CA VAL A 167 22.87 6.19 6.76
C VAL A 167 23.29 7.56 7.28
N PHE A 168 22.57 8.61 6.90
CA PHE A 168 22.87 10.01 7.24
C PHE A 168 22.15 10.52 8.49
N PHE A 169 21.67 9.60 9.33
CA PHE A 169 21.01 9.90 10.59
C PHE A 169 21.45 8.89 11.65
N THR A 170 21.12 9.14 12.92
CA THR A 170 21.37 8.19 14.00
C THR A 170 20.12 7.34 14.23
N PRO A 171 20.15 6.02 13.97
CA PRO A 171 19.04 5.12 14.30
C PRO A 171 18.72 5.16 15.79
N VAL A 172 17.43 5.05 16.12
CA VAL A 172 16.92 5.12 17.49
C VAL A 172 16.18 3.85 17.82
N ALA A 173 16.53 3.22 18.95
CA ALA A 173 15.75 2.11 19.48
C ALA A 173 14.42 2.64 20.02
N VAL A 174 13.33 2.36 19.30
CA VAL A 174 11.96 2.71 19.71
C VAL A 174 11.44 1.61 20.63
N LYS A 175 11.00 1.99 21.82
CA LYS A 175 10.41 1.08 22.81
C LYS A 175 8.96 1.49 23.05
N SER A 176 8.07 0.51 23.04
CA SER A 176 6.69 0.71 23.49
C SER A 176 6.65 0.89 25.01
N ALA A 177 5.78 1.78 25.48
CA ALA A 177 5.46 1.94 26.91
C ALA A 177 4.40 0.93 27.40
N LEU A 178 3.85 0.10 26.52
CA LEU A 178 2.79 -0.83 26.86
C LEU A 178 3.32 -2.08 27.59
N PRO A 179 2.58 -2.60 28.59
CA PRO A 179 2.86 -3.89 29.24
C PRO A 179 2.79 -5.08 28.29
N ASP A 180 3.14 -6.27 28.79
CA ASP A 180 3.05 -7.53 28.05
C ASP A 180 1.63 -7.75 27.49
N PRO A 181 1.47 -7.85 26.16
CA PRO A 181 0.15 -8.00 25.53
C PRO A 181 -0.57 -9.29 25.95
N SER A 182 0.16 -10.36 26.31
CA SER A 182 -0.44 -11.63 26.73
C SER A 182 -1.19 -11.54 28.06
N THR A 183 -0.99 -10.44 28.81
CA THR A 183 -1.62 -10.18 30.11
C THR A 183 -2.73 -9.14 30.04
N GLN A 184 -2.87 -8.44 28.90
CA GLN A 184 -3.78 -7.32 28.75
C GLN A 184 -4.99 -7.68 27.87
N PRO A 185 -6.20 -7.22 28.23
CA PRO A 185 -7.39 -7.43 27.41
C PRO A 185 -7.27 -6.72 26.06
N TRP A 186 -7.78 -7.37 25.02
CA TRP A 186 -8.06 -6.72 23.74
C TRP A 186 -8.98 -5.49 23.95
N PRO A 187 -8.72 -4.35 23.28
CA PRO A 187 -7.75 -4.15 22.22
C PRO A 187 -6.37 -3.63 22.68
N MET A 188 -6.13 -3.39 23.97
CA MET A 188 -4.81 -2.91 24.42
C MET A 188 -3.77 -4.03 24.51
N GLY A 189 -4.19 -5.28 24.74
CA GLY A 189 -3.37 -6.48 24.60
C GLY A 189 -4.00 -7.52 23.68
N ASP A 190 -3.64 -8.77 23.90
CA ASP A 190 -3.99 -9.90 23.04
C ASP A 190 -4.90 -10.93 23.72
N VAL A 191 -5.32 -10.70 24.97
CA VAL A 191 -6.33 -11.52 25.66
C VAL A 191 -7.70 -11.18 25.09
N THR A 192 -8.23 -12.05 24.23
CA THR A 192 -9.57 -11.90 23.65
C THR A 192 -10.63 -12.44 24.60
N PRO A 193 -11.86 -11.88 24.61
CA PRO A 193 -12.89 -12.39 25.50
C PRO A 193 -13.39 -13.77 25.04
N ALA A 194 -13.73 -14.63 26.01
CA ALA A 194 -14.26 -15.96 25.73
C ALA A 194 -15.69 -15.93 25.14
N GLY A 195 -16.07 -17.01 24.47
CA GLY A 195 -17.43 -17.25 23.97
C GLY A 195 -17.77 -16.55 22.63
N PRO A 196 -18.92 -16.92 22.03
CA PRO A 196 -19.39 -16.32 20.79
C PRO A 196 -19.75 -14.84 20.98
N ALA A 197 -19.54 -14.02 19.97
CA ALA A 197 -19.98 -12.64 19.98
C ALA A 197 -21.52 -12.58 19.85
N PRO A 198 -22.21 -11.77 20.67
CA PRO A 198 -23.66 -11.67 20.61
C PRO A 198 -24.11 -10.92 19.35
N GLY A 199 -25.30 -11.26 18.84
CA GLY A 199 -25.98 -10.51 17.78
C GLY A 199 -25.43 -10.71 16.36
N ILE A 200 -24.63 -11.77 16.13
CA ILE A 200 -24.12 -12.14 14.80
C ILE A 200 -24.24 -13.65 14.55
N ASP A 201 -24.27 -14.04 13.28
CA ASP A 201 -24.19 -15.44 12.85
C ASP A 201 -22.72 -15.91 12.85
N THR A 202 -22.28 -16.52 13.94
CA THR A 202 -20.89 -17.00 14.09
C THR A 202 -20.53 -18.10 13.09
N ALA A 203 -21.50 -18.87 12.59
CA ALA A 203 -21.24 -19.90 11.59
C ALA A 203 -20.88 -19.26 10.24
N LYS A 204 -21.60 -18.22 9.82
CA LYS A 204 -21.26 -17.45 8.62
C LYS A 204 -19.95 -16.67 8.76
N VAL A 205 -19.62 -16.17 9.95
CA VAL A 205 -18.28 -15.60 10.20
C VAL A 205 -17.20 -16.67 9.96
N GLY A 206 -17.39 -17.90 10.46
CA GLY A 206 -16.49 -19.02 10.18
C GLY A 206 -16.33 -19.29 8.68
N GLN A 207 -17.45 -19.34 7.94
CA GLN A 207 -17.43 -19.51 6.48
C GLN A 207 -16.72 -18.36 5.76
N ALA A 208 -16.83 -17.13 6.25
CA ALA A 208 -16.10 -15.99 5.69
C ALA A 208 -14.59 -16.12 5.90
N VAL A 209 -14.17 -16.58 7.09
CA VAL A 209 -12.76 -16.90 7.36
C VAL A 209 -12.27 -18.02 6.45
N ASP A 210 -13.07 -19.06 6.21
CA ASP A 210 -12.75 -20.11 5.25
C ASP A 210 -12.62 -19.57 3.82
N ALA A 211 -13.57 -18.76 3.38
CA ALA A 211 -13.56 -18.15 2.05
C ALA A 211 -12.32 -17.30 1.80
N ALA A 212 -11.82 -16.57 2.82
CA ALA A 212 -10.62 -15.74 2.70
C ALA A 212 -9.33 -16.54 2.41
N PHE A 213 -9.33 -17.83 2.75
CA PHE A 213 -8.22 -18.78 2.57
C PHE A 213 -8.51 -19.87 1.52
N GLU A 214 -9.69 -19.87 0.91
CA GLU A 214 -10.14 -20.92 -0.01
C GLU A 214 -9.26 -21.05 -1.27
N LEU A 215 -8.69 -19.93 -1.73
CA LEU A 215 -7.80 -19.88 -2.90
C LEU A 215 -6.34 -19.80 -2.45
N PRO A 216 -5.53 -20.88 -2.54
CA PRO A 216 -4.11 -20.84 -2.19
C PRO A 216 -3.32 -19.79 -2.98
N GLU A 217 -3.68 -19.59 -4.26
CA GLU A 217 -3.09 -18.62 -5.17
C GLU A 217 -3.40 -17.17 -4.80
N ALA A 218 -4.33 -16.90 -3.87
CA ALA A 218 -4.52 -15.57 -3.31
C ALA A 218 -3.36 -15.15 -2.40
N TYR A 219 -2.53 -16.08 -1.92
CA TYR A 219 -1.46 -15.81 -0.97
C TYR A 219 -1.94 -15.08 0.30
N THR A 220 -3.16 -15.35 0.77
CA THR A 220 -3.62 -14.79 2.06
C THR A 220 -2.70 -15.27 3.18
N ALA A 221 -2.16 -14.31 3.92
CA ALA A 221 -1.24 -14.51 5.05
C ALA A 221 -1.97 -14.34 6.38
N ALA A 222 -2.88 -13.37 6.46
CA ALA A 222 -3.70 -13.13 7.65
C ALA A 222 -5.09 -12.58 7.27
N PHE A 223 -6.11 -12.97 8.03
CA PHE A 223 -7.46 -12.42 7.95
C PHE A 223 -7.98 -12.19 9.36
N VAL A 224 -8.47 -11.00 9.66
CA VAL A 224 -9.04 -10.62 10.96
C VAL A 224 -10.33 -9.86 10.74
N VAL A 225 -11.37 -10.21 11.50
CA VAL A 225 -12.68 -9.56 11.48
C VAL A 225 -13.00 -9.08 12.88
N THR A 226 -13.35 -7.80 13.02
CA THR A 226 -13.90 -7.27 14.26
C THR A 226 -15.29 -6.70 14.06
N HIS A 227 -16.19 -6.97 15.00
CA HIS A 227 -17.52 -6.37 15.06
C HIS A 227 -17.67 -5.66 16.40
N LYS A 228 -18.06 -4.37 16.38
CA LYS A 228 -18.13 -3.50 17.56
C LYS A 228 -16.84 -3.51 18.39
N GLY A 229 -15.69 -3.45 17.70
CA GLY A 229 -14.36 -3.49 18.31
C GLY A 229 -13.91 -4.86 18.85
N ARG A 230 -14.77 -5.90 18.86
CA ARG A 230 -14.41 -7.25 19.32
C ARG A 230 -13.95 -8.11 18.14
N ILE A 231 -12.84 -8.85 18.28
CA ILE A 231 -12.45 -9.89 17.30
C ILE A 231 -13.52 -10.99 17.29
N VAL A 232 -14.07 -11.28 16.11
CA VAL A 232 -15.11 -12.30 15.91
C VAL A 232 -14.68 -13.44 14.99
N GLY A 233 -13.60 -13.25 14.23
CA GLY A 233 -12.97 -14.29 13.42
C GLY A 233 -11.56 -13.90 13.03
N GLU A 234 -10.63 -14.83 13.08
CA GLU A 234 -9.28 -14.63 12.57
C GLU A 234 -8.65 -15.94 12.12
N ARG A 235 -7.74 -15.86 11.15
CA ARG A 235 -6.90 -16.99 10.72
C ARG A 235 -5.59 -16.45 10.15
N TYR A 236 -4.54 -17.23 10.35
CA TYR A 236 -3.19 -16.93 9.89
C TYR A 236 -2.66 -18.13 9.09
N ARG A 237 -1.87 -17.85 8.05
CA ARG A 237 -1.13 -18.85 7.29
C ARG A 237 -0.06 -19.50 8.19
N ASN A 238 0.32 -20.74 7.89
CA ASN A 238 1.44 -21.40 8.56
C ASN A 238 2.70 -20.52 8.56
N GLY A 239 3.35 -20.39 9.72
CA GLY A 239 4.52 -19.52 9.93
C GLY A 239 4.18 -18.06 10.22
N ILE A 240 2.91 -17.65 10.07
CA ILE A 240 2.42 -16.32 10.42
C ILE A 240 1.62 -16.40 11.72
N THR A 241 1.79 -15.42 12.59
CA THR A 241 1.11 -15.33 13.89
C THR A 241 0.34 -14.02 14.01
N ALA A 242 -0.46 -13.90 15.07
CA ALA A 242 -1.19 -12.67 15.41
C ALA A 242 -0.29 -11.44 15.60
N THR A 243 1.00 -11.64 15.86
CA THR A 243 2.00 -10.59 16.10
C THR A 243 3.05 -10.48 14.99
N THR A 244 2.96 -11.28 13.92
CA THR A 244 3.89 -11.19 12.79
C THR A 244 3.63 -9.90 12.01
N PRO A 245 4.59 -8.97 11.92
CA PRO A 245 4.44 -7.78 11.10
C PRO A 245 4.51 -8.16 9.62
N LEU A 246 3.51 -7.77 8.83
CA LEU A 246 3.40 -8.10 7.41
C LEU A 246 3.45 -6.83 6.57
N GLU A 247 3.94 -6.94 5.34
CA GLU A 247 3.99 -5.81 4.40
C GLU A 247 2.60 -5.21 4.18
N SER A 248 2.53 -3.89 4.21
CA SER A 248 1.27 -3.16 4.04
C SER A 248 1.24 -2.26 2.81
N TRP A 249 2.43 -1.91 2.30
CA TRP A 249 2.61 -1.00 1.17
C TRP A 249 1.75 0.27 1.35
N SER A 250 0.91 0.60 0.37
CA SER A 250 0.16 1.85 0.36
C SER A 250 -0.83 2.06 1.50
N MET A 251 -1.12 1.05 2.33
CA MET A 251 -1.86 1.25 3.57
C MET A 251 -1.14 2.20 4.54
N GLY A 252 0.20 2.32 4.44
CA GLY A 252 0.99 3.31 5.16
C GLY A 252 0.50 4.75 5.01
N LYS A 253 -0.08 5.11 3.85
CA LYS A 253 -0.60 6.47 3.61
C LYS A 253 -1.69 6.83 4.62
N SER A 254 -2.52 5.86 5.00
CA SER A 254 -3.56 6.03 6.01
C SER A 254 -2.94 6.21 7.41
N VAL A 255 -1.78 5.59 7.69
CA VAL A 255 -1.00 5.83 8.91
C VAL A 255 -0.45 7.26 8.93
N THR A 256 0.10 7.75 7.81
CA THR A 256 0.53 9.15 7.65
C THR A 256 -0.62 10.14 7.89
N ALA A 257 -1.80 9.90 7.31
CA ALA A 257 -2.98 10.71 7.60
C ALA A 257 -3.34 10.67 9.09
N THR A 258 -3.27 9.50 9.72
CA THR A 258 -3.54 9.35 11.17
C THR A 258 -2.56 10.18 12.00
N MET A 259 -1.26 10.12 11.71
CA MET A 259 -0.23 10.89 12.42
C MET A 259 -0.42 12.41 12.25
N LEU A 260 -0.79 12.87 11.05
CA LEU A 260 -1.18 14.28 10.85
C LEU A 260 -2.45 14.63 11.63
N GLY A 261 -3.44 13.74 11.67
CA GLY A 261 -4.64 13.90 12.50
C GLY A 261 -4.29 14.08 13.98
N VAL A 262 -3.36 13.28 14.52
CA VAL A 262 -2.85 13.44 15.89
C VAL A 262 -2.23 14.82 16.10
N LEU A 263 -1.37 15.29 15.17
CA LEU A 263 -0.77 16.63 15.26
C LEU A 263 -1.81 17.75 15.14
N MET A 264 -2.86 17.58 14.33
CA MET A 264 -3.99 18.51 14.26
C MET A 264 -4.78 18.53 15.58
N LYS A 265 -5.00 17.35 16.20
CA LYS A 265 -5.63 17.26 17.53
C LYS A 265 -4.79 17.96 18.60
N GLN A 266 -3.48 17.95 18.45
CA GLN A 266 -2.51 18.65 19.31
C GLN A 266 -2.38 20.15 18.98
N GLY A 267 -3.09 20.66 17.96
CA GLY A 267 -3.12 22.08 17.61
C GLY A 267 -2.00 22.55 16.68
N GLU A 268 -1.18 21.65 16.14
CA GLU A 268 -0.06 22.02 15.27
C GLU A 268 -0.52 22.49 13.90
N TYR A 269 -1.55 21.83 13.37
CA TYR A 269 -1.99 21.99 11.98
C TYR A 269 -3.51 22.08 11.83
N ARG A 270 -3.93 22.64 10.69
CA ARG A 270 -5.32 22.60 10.21
C ARG A 270 -5.36 22.08 8.78
N LEU A 271 -6.47 21.47 8.36
CA LEU A 271 -6.64 20.96 7.00
C LEU A 271 -6.56 22.06 5.93
N ASP A 272 -7.16 23.21 6.21
CA ASP A 272 -7.33 24.31 5.27
C ASP A 272 -6.12 25.24 5.15
N GLN A 273 -5.15 25.12 6.05
CA GLN A 273 -3.96 25.95 6.01
C GLN A 273 -3.02 25.54 4.87
N ARG A 274 -2.26 26.53 4.36
CA ARG A 274 -1.16 26.29 3.43
C ARG A 274 -0.08 25.45 4.11
N ALA A 275 0.46 24.47 3.39
CA ALA A 275 1.47 23.57 3.92
C ALA A 275 2.80 24.33 4.09
N PRO A 276 3.37 24.38 5.31
CA PRO A 276 4.60 25.13 5.61
C PRO A 276 5.87 24.38 5.16
N ILE A 277 5.89 23.83 3.95
CA ILE A 277 7.06 23.16 3.38
C ILE A 277 8.14 24.22 3.10
N PRO A 278 9.35 24.12 3.69
CA PRO A 278 10.38 25.16 3.58
C PRO A 278 10.73 25.53 2.13
N GLU A 279 10.82 24.54 1.25
CA GLU A 279 11.18 24.69 -0.16
C GLU A 279 10.17 25.52 -0.97
N TRP A 280 8.97 25.76 -0.42
CA TRP A 280 7.92 26.53 -1.09
C TRP A 280 7.87 27.98 -0.59
N GLN A 281 8.56 28.34 0.48
CA GLN A 281 8.38 29.66 1.12
C GLN A 281 9.10 30.81 0.41
N ALA A 282 9.79 30.54 -0.71
CA ALA A 282 10.41 31.57 -1.53
C ALA A 282 9.37 32.47 -2.22
N ALA A 283 9.61 33.78 -2.25
CA ALA A 283 8.70 34.73 -2.87
C ALA A 283 8.41 34.37 -4.34
N GLY A 284 7.11 34.29 -4.69
CA GLY A 284 6.66 33.98 -6.05
C GLY A 284 6.49 32.48 -6.35
N ASP A 285 6.86 31.59 -5.44
CA ASP A 285 6.61 30.15 -5.60
C ASP A 285 5.11 29.84 -5.47
N LYS A 286 4.52 29.28 -6.53
CA LYS A 286 3.08 28.95 -6.56
C LYS A 286 2.72 27.76 -5.69
N ARG A 287 3.68 26.94 -5.26
CA ARG A 287 3.46 25.82 -4.34
C ARG A 287 3.03 26.28 -2.95
N GLN A 288 3.23 27.56 -2.60
CA GLN A 288 2.67 28.19 -1.38
C GLN A 288 1.16 28.06 -1.28
N GLU A 289 0.47 27.91 -2.42
CA GLU A 289 -0.98 27.75 -2.46
C GLU A 289 -1.43 26.31 -2.14
N ILE A 290 -0.53 25.33 -2.00
CA ILE A 290 -0.92 23.97 -1.65
C ILE A 290 -1.33 23.92 -0.17
N ARG A 291 -2.55 23.46 0.13
CA ARG A 291 -3.01 23.20 1.50
C ARG A 291 -2.70 21.79 1.94
N ILE A 292 -2.69 21.57 3.24
CA ILE A 292 -2.56 20.21 3.81
C ILE A 292 -3.69 19.29 3.31
N ALA A 293 -4.92 19.80 3.19
CA ALA A 293 -6.04 19.05 2.62
C ALA A 293 -5.79 18.64 1.16
N ASP A 294 -5.12 19.47 0.36
CA ASP A 294 -4.84 19.18 -1.05
C ASP A 294 -3.81 18.04 -1.16
N ILE A 295 -2.83 17.99 -0.25
CA ILE A 295 -1.88 16.88 -0.12
C ILE A 295 -2.62 15.59 0.28
N LEU A 296 -3.43 15.61 1.35
CA LEU A 296 -4.16 14.43 1.80
C LEU A 296 -5.17 13.90 0.76
N HIS A 297 -5.70 14.77 -0.09
CA HIS A 297 -6.60 14.41 -1.19
C HIS A 297 -5.90 13.91 -2.46
N MET A 298 -4.57 13.78 -2.48
CA MET A 298 -3.80 13.42 -3.68
C MET A 298 -4.04 14.42 -4.84
N SER A 299 -4.09 15.72 -4.50
CA SER A 299 -4.41 16.81 -5.41
C SER A 299 -3.49 18.02 -5.22
N SER A 300 -2.26 17.81 -4.71
CA SER A 300 -1.23 18.86 -4.60
C SER A 300 -0.90 19.50 -5.96
N GLY A 301 -1.04 18.72 -7.04
CA GLY A 301 -0.78 19.15 -8.41
C GLY A 301 0.71 19.15 -8.77
N LEU A 302 1.57 18.43 -8.04
CA LEU A 302 3.00 18.33 -8.37
C LEU A 302 3.28 17.42 -9.58
N ARG A 303 4.29 17.81 -10.35
CA ARG A 303 4.70 17.17 -11.61
C ARG A 303 5.59 15.97 -11.37
N ILE A 304 4.96 14.81 -11.39
CA ILE A 304 5.60 13.50 -11.39
C ILE A 304 4.85 12.53 -12.29
N LYS A 305 5.47 11.39 -12.59
CA LYS A 305 4.82 10.27 -13.27
C LYS A 305 4.56 9.12 -12.29
N ALA A 306 3.34 8.61 -12.31
CA ALA A 306 2.95 7.37 -11.64
C ALA A 306 2.42 6.34 -12.65
N PRO A 307 2.65 5.04 -12.44
CA PRO A 307 2.08 3.99 -13.29
C PRO A 307 0.56 4.03 -13.45
N ASP A 308 -0.14 4.60 -12.45
CA ASP A 308 -1.60 4.70 -12.40
C ASP A 308 -2.13 5.99 -13.06
N ASP A 309 -1.24 6.85 -13.58
CA ASP A 309 -1.65 8.04 -14.31
C ASP A 309 -2.32 7.64 -15.64
N PRO A 310 -3.45 8.27 -16.03
CA PRO A 310 -4.13 7.94 -17.28
C PRO A 310 -3.21 8.02 -18.51
N ASP A 311 -2.30 8.98 -18.55
CA ASP A 311 -1.35 9.23 -19.64
C ASP A 311 0.04 8.62 -19.40
N PHE A 312 0.18 7.65 -18.49
CA PHE A 312 1.44 6.96 -18.25
C PHE A 312 1.92 6.20 -19.50
N ASP A 313 3.20 6.39 -19.84
CA ASP A 313 3.91 5.63 -20.87
C ASP A 313 4.83 4.60 -20.19
N PRO A 314 4.52 3.29 -20.28
CA PRO A 314 5.34 2.25 -19.66
C PRO A 314 6.72 2.08 -20.30
N ASN A 315 6.92 2.61 -21.51
CA ASN A 315 8.23 2.63 -22.19
C ASN A 315 9.01 3.92 -21.93
N GLY A 316 8.46 4.81 -21.09
CA GLY A 316 9.06 6.08 -20.75
C GLY A 316 10.19 5.97 -19.71
N THR A 317 10.48 7.12 -19.08
CA THR A 317 11.45 7.21 -17.99
C THR A 317 10.99 6.46 -16.75
N TYR A 318 11.93 6.04 -15.89
CA TYR A 318 11.60 5.44 -14.60
C TYR A 318 10.62 6.34 -13.82
N PRO A 319 9.53 5.80 -13.25
CA PRO A 319 8.48 6.62 -12.64
C PRO A 319 8.92 7.17 -11.29
N ASP A 320 8.71 8.47 -11.04
CA ASP A 320 9.00 9.11 -9.75
C ASP A 320 8.25 8.40 -8.59
N HIS A 321 7.03 7.92 -8.87
CA HIS A 321 6.23 7.16 -7.92
C HIS A 321 7.01 5.98 -7.32
N THR A 322 7.74 5.23 -8.14
CA THR A 322 8.55 4.10 -7.69
C THR A 322 9.91 4.56 -7.19
N TYR A 323 10.48 5.62 -7.77
CA TYR A 323 11.74 6.21 -7.33
C TYR A 323 11.74 6.65 -5.87
N LEU A 324 10.60 7.14 -5.36
CA LEU A 324 10.43 7.47 -3.94
C LEU A 324 10.61 6.27 -2.98
N TYR A 325 10.54 5.03 -3.49
CA TYR A 325 10.89 3.82 -2.76
C TYR A 325 12.34 3.41 -2.95
N THR A 326 12.84 3.53 -4.18
CA THR A 326 14.05 2.84 -4.64
C THR A 326 15.28 3.72 -4.78
N GLY A 327 15.11 5.05 -4.74
CA GLY A 327 16.15 6.01 -5.10
C GLY A 327 17.30 6.13 -4.11
N ARG A 328 17.11 5.74 -2.83
CA ARG A 328 18.14 5.85 -1.75
C ARG A 328 18.62 7.29 -1.53
N ILE A 329 17.68 8.21 -1.63
CA ILE A 329 17.87 9.66 -1.58
C ILE A 329 17.10 10.26 -0.39
N ASN A 330 17.24 11.56 -0.18
CA ASN A 330 16.36 12.33 0.69
C ASN A 330 15.00 12.48 -0.01
N SER A 331 14.07 11.60 0.35
CA SER A 331 12.73 11.54 -0.25
C SER A 331 11.93 12.82 -0.03
N PHE A 332 12.05 13.45 1.14
CA PHE A 332 11.39 14.71 1.46
C PHE A 332 11.85 15.83 0.53
N ASN A 333 13.16 16.00 0.38
CA ASN A 333 13.70 17.01 -0.53
C ASN A 333 13.24 16.75 -1.98
N TYR A 334 13.34 15.51 -2.46
CA TYR A 334 12.94 15.17 -3.82
C TYR A 334 11.46 15.48 -4.10
N ALA A 335 10.56 15.13 -3.17
CA ALA A 335 9.14 15.45 -3.29
C ALA A 335 8.88 16.96 -3.22
N ALA A 336 9.53 17.67 -2.30
CA ALA A 336 9.35 19.11 -2.10
C ALA A 336 9.88 19.95 -3.26
N THR A 337 10.87 19.46 -4.02
CA THR A 337 11.45 20.18 -5.16
C THR A 337 10.77 19.89 -6.49
N ARG A 338 9.76 19.01 -6.55
CA ARG A 338 9.02 18.77 -7.80
C ARG A 338 8.31 20.05 -8.27
N PRO A 339 8.31 20.33 -9.59
CA PRO A 339 7.61 21.50 -10.12
C PRO A 339 6.09 21.34 -10.05
N GLN A 340 5.35 22.44 -10.06
CA GLN A 340 3.89 22.41 -10.11
C GLN A 340 3.41 22.01 -11.52
N GLN A 341 2.61 20.95 -11.65
CA GLN A 341 1.95 20.54 -12.90
C GLN A 341 0.59 21.23 -13.08
N TRP A 342 -0.21 21.29 -12.03
CA TRP A 342 -1.58 21.84 -12.05
C TRP A 342 -1.80 22.71 -10.82
N PRO A 343 -2.69 23.71 -10.84
CA PRO A 343 -3.12 24.39 -9.62
C PRO A 343 -3.65 23.40 -8.58
N PRO A 344 -3.41 23.62 -7.28
CA PRO A 344 -3.85 22.70 -6.23
C PRO A 344 -5.36 22.44 -6.27
N ASN A 345 -5.77 21.23 -5.88
CA ASN A 345 -7.17 20.81 -5.81
C ASN A 345 -7.95 20.80 -7.15
N THR A 346 -7.26 20.82 -8.29
CA THR A 346 -7.91 20.76 -9.61
C THR A 346 -7.92 19.35 -10.22
N VAL A 347 -6.86 18.57 -10.04
CA VAL A 347 -6.70 17.22 -10.61
C VAL A 347 -6.30 16.23 -9.51
N GLY A 348 -7.05 15.14 -9.36
CA GLY A 348 -6.75 14.07 -8.41
C GLY A 348 -5.93 12.95 -9.06
N ARG A 349 -4.73 12.69 -8.57
CA ARG A 349 -3.86 11.60 -9.06
C ARG A 349 -3.18 10.88 -7.92
N TYR A 350 -3.31 9.55 -7.91
CA TYR A 350 -2.71 8.71 -6.88
C TYR A 350 -1.18 8.65 -7.05
N ARG A 351 -0.46 9.40 -6.21
CA ARG A 351 0.97 9.71 -6.41
C ARG A 351 1.71 9.69 -5.07
N ASN A 352 2.94 9.16 -5.04
CA ASN A 352 3.68 9.01 -3.78
C ASN A 352 4.33 10.29 -3.27
N THR A 353 4.35 11.38 -4.06
CA THR A 353 4.86 12.67 -3.56
C THR A 353 4.04 13.21 -2.40
N ASP A 354 2.72 13.08 -2.46
CA ASP A 354 1.82 13.68 -1.50
C ASP A 354 1.95 13.03 -0.09
N PRO A 355 1.95 11.69 0.07
CA PRO A 355 2.22 11.09 1.38
C PRO A 355 3.64 11.38 1.88
N VAL A 356 4.65 11.44 1.00
CA VAL A 356 6.01 11.82 1.40
C VAL A 356 6.06 13.25 1.94
N LEU A 357 5.33 14.19 1.32
CA LEU A 357 5.18 15.56 1.82
C LEU A 357 4.40 15.63 3.13
N ALA A 358 3.36 14.80 3.29
CA ALA A 358 2.64 14.70 4.54
C ALA A 358 3.55 14.19 5.68
N ASN A 359 4.45 13.23 5.42
CA ASN A 359 5.47 12.81 6.38
C ASN A 359 6.50 13.90 6.66
N TYR A 360 6.83 14.74 5.67
CA TYR A 360 7.68 15.90 5.88
C TYR A 360 7.04 16.90 6.85
N LEU A 361 5.74 17.18 6.71
CA LEU A 361 5.00 17.99 7.66
C LEU A 361 5.04 17.40 9.08
N ILE A 362 4.89 16.08 9.23
CA ILE A 362 5.02 15.42 10.54
C ILE A 362 6.39 15.70 11.14
N ARG A 363 7.48 15.49 10.39
CA ARG A 363 8.85 15.76 10.86
C ARG A 363 9.03 17.21 11.28
N LEU A 364 8.57 18.16 10.46
CA LEU A 364 8.67 19.59 10.75
C LEU A 364 7.96 19.97 12.05
N ALA A 365 6.75 19.48 12.30
CA ALA A 365 6.03 19.75 13.55
C ALA A 365 6.76 19.16 14.76
N VAL A 366 7.20 17.91 14.67
CA VAL A 366 7.82 17.18 15.78
C VAL A 366 9.17 17.79 16.15
N GLU A 367 10.03 18.06 15.16
CA GLU A 367 11.34 18.69 15.41
C GLU A 367 11.20 20.14 15.89
N LYS A 368 10.20 20.91 15.40
CA LYS A 368 9.93 22.27 15.90
C LYS A 368 9.58 22.29 17.39
N ARG A 369 8.97 21.22 17.91
CA ARG A 369 8.66 21.06 19.34
C ARG A 369 9.85 20.56 20.18
N GLY A 370 10.98 20.25 19.54
CA GLY A 370 12.14 19.63 20.19
C GLY A 370 11.90 18.17 20.58
N GLU A 371 10.97 17.48 19.93
CA GLU A 371 10.69 16.06 20.18
C GLU A 371 11.50 15.15 19.24
N GLU A 372 11.78 13.93 19.71
CA GLU A 372 12.43 12.92 18.89
C GLU A 372 11.45 12.34 17.85
N TYR A 373 11.73 12.60 16.57
CA TYR A 373 10.92 12.23 15.41
C TYR A 373 10.72 10.72 15.27
N LEU A 374 11.80 9.92 15.38
CA LEU A 374 11.73 8.50 15.07
C LEU A 374 10.90 7.68 16.08
N SER A 375 10.71 8.21 17.28
CA SER A 375 9.89 7.59 18.33
C SER A 375 8.52 8.27 18.52
N PHE A 376 8.26 9.37 17.80
CA PHE A 376 6.99 10.09 17.88
C PHE A 376 5.77 9.20 17.58
N PRO A 377 5.75 8.38 16.49
CA PRO A 377 4.59 7.56 16.18
C PRO A 377 4.25 6.57 17.29
N GLN A 378 5.27 5.96 17.92
CA GLN A 378 5.06 5.04 19.04
C GLN A 378 4.40 5.73 20.22
N ARG A 379 4.97 6.86 20.67
CA ARG A 379 4.48 7.58 21.85
C ARG A 379 3.10 8.20 21.67
N ASN A 380 2.87 8.83 20.50
CA ASN A 380 1.72 9.71 20.31
C ASN A 380 0.53 9.02 19.64
N LEU A 381 0.74 7.85 19.04
CA LEU A 381 -0.31 7.10 18.37
C LEU A 381 -0.32 5.63 18.79
N PHE A 382 0.74 4.88 18.51
CA PHE A 382 0.69 3.41 18.59
C PHE A 382 0.46 2.91 20.02
N ASP A 383 1.19 3.43 21.00
CA ASP A 383 0.98 3.06 22.41
C ASP A 383 -0.42 3.45 22.89
N LYS A 384 -0.99 4.56 22.40
CA LYS A 384 -2.34 4.99 22.80
C LYS A 384 -3.43 4.04 22.34
N ILE A 385 -3.22 3.37 21.21
CA ILE A 385 -4.22 2.48 20.60
C ILE A 385 -3.83 0.99 20.62
N GLY A 386 -2.77 0.63 21.34
CA GLY A 386 -2.36 -0.77 21.53
C GLY A 386 -1.55 -1.38 20.38
N ILE A 387 -1.07 -0.57 19.41
CA ILE A 387 -0.24 -1.04 18.29
C ILE A 387 1.19 -1.28 18.77
N ARG A 388 1.76 -2.43 18.40
CA ARG A 388 3.03 -2.92 18.96
C ARG A 388 4.02 -3.40 17.92
N THR A 389 3.54 -3.83 16.76
CA THR A 389 4.33 -4.52 15.74
C THR A 389 4.69 -3.60 14.57
N MET A 390 4.24 -2.35 14.59
CA MET A 390 4.50 -1.41 13.51
C MET A 390 6.00 -1.13 13.36
N THR A 391 6.51 -1.34 12.16
CA THR A 391 7.81 -0.83 11.70
C THR A 391 7.57 0.12 10.54
N LEU A 392 7.89 1.40 10.74
CA LEU A 392 7.90 2.42 9.70
C LEU A 392 9.32 2.54 9.16
N GLU A 393 9.58 1.98 7.97
CA GLU A 393 10.91 2.09 7.38
C GLU A 393 11.21 3.52 6.92
N THR A 394 12.48 3.90 7.00
CA THR A 394 12.93 5.22 6.56
C THR A 394 13.67 5.15 5.23
N ASP A 395 13.86 6.32 4.61
CA ASP A 395 14.95 6.53 3.67
C ASP A 395 16.30 6.65 4.41
N PRO A 396 17.43 6.77 3.69
CA PRO A 396 18.74 6.91 4.33
C PRO A 396 18.98 8.20 5.13
N TYR A 397 18.04 9.15 5.13
CA TYR A 397 18.10 10.42 5.86
C TYR A 397 17.20 10.41 7.11
N GLY A 398 16.66 9.25 7.46
CA GLY A 398 15.78 9.06 8.61
C GLY A 398 14.38 9.60 8.38
N ASN A 399 13.99 9.87 7.13
CA ASN A 399 12.63 10.27 6.82
C ASN A 399 11.75 9.02 6.72
N PHE A 400 10.69 8.92 7.53
CA PHE A 400 9.67 7.90 7.32
C PHE A 400 9.16 7.94 5.88
N LEU A 401 9.15 6.77 5.24
CA LEU A 401 8.55 6.62 3.93
C LEU A 401 7.04 6.72 4.09
N ALA A 402 6.39 5.70 4.66
CA ALA A 402 4.96 5.64 4.94
C ALA A 402 4.02 5.96 3.76
N GLN A 403 4.54 6.13 2.54
CA GLN A 403 3.78 5.85 1.32
C GLN A 403 3.69 4.34 1.05
N GLY A 404 4.56 3.56 1.72
CA GLY A 404 4.71 2.10 1.77
C GLY A 404 6.03 1.73 2.46
N TYR A 405 6.40 0.44 2.45
CA TYR A 405 7.46 -0.13 3.30
C TYR A 405 7.15 -0.08 4.81
N ASP A 406 5.87 -0.12 5.15
CA ASP A 406 5.42 -0.22 6.54
C ASP A 406 4.97 -1.66 6.81
N PHE A 407 5.31 -2.17 7.98
CA PHE A 407 5.04 -3.54 8.38
C PHE A 407 4.27 -3.56 9.69
N MET A 408 3.14 -4.24 9.72
CA MET A 408 2.31 -4.31 10.92
C MET A 408 1.42 -5.56 10.88
N SER A 409 1.13 -6.14 12.04
CA SER A 409 0.31 -7.34 12.14
C SER A 409 -1.15 -7.05 11.78
N ALA A 410 -1.90 -8.08 11.39
CA ALA A 410 -3.31 -7.92 11.04
C ALA A 410 -4.17 -7.41 12.21
N ARG A 411 -3.82 -7.80 13.45
CA ARG A 411 -4.48 -7.27 14.65
C ARG A 411 -4.20 -5.80 14.87
N ASP A 412 -2.97 -5.35 14.66
CA ASP A 412 -2.63 -3.94 14.79
C ASP A 412 -3.28 -3.07 13.70
N TRP A 413 -3.43 -3.59 12.48
CA TRP A 413 -4.28 -2.96 11.45
C TRP A 413 -5.74 -2.87 11.87
N ALA A 414 -6.28 -3.91 12.53
CA ALA A 414 -7.63 -3.86 13.09
C ALA A 414 -7.76 -2.81 14.20
N ARG A 415 -6.73 -2.59 15.04
CA ARG A 415 -6.73 -1.51 16.04
C ARG A 415 -6.83 -0.14 15.37
N LEU A 416 -5.99 0.12 14.37
CA LEU A 416 -6.05 1.38 13.60
C LEU A 416 -7.42 1.58 12.94
N ALA A 417 -7.96 0.56 12.29
CA ALA A 417 -9.26 0.66 11.65
C ALA A 417 -10.42 0.86 12.64
N ASN A 418 -10.35 0.25 13.82
CA ASN A 418 -11.34 0.48 14.88
C ASN A 418 -11.25 1.88 15.49
N LEU A 419 -10.08 2.54 15.47
CA LEU A 419 -10.00 3.96 15.82
C LEU A 419 -10.86 4.81 14.87
N TYR A 420 -10.80 4.53 13.57
CA TYR A 420 -11.60 5.20 12.55
C TYR A 420 -13.08 4.82 12.63
N LEU A 421 -13.40 3.54 12.90
CA LEU A 421 -14.77 3.10 13.14
C LEU A 421 -15.42 3.87 14.31
N GLN A 422 -14.63 4.21 15.33
CA GLN A 422 -15.05 4.94 16.54
C GLN A 422 -14.87 6.47 16.43
N ASP A 423 -14.90 7.05 15.23
CA ASP A 423 -14.74 8.50 15.00
C ASP A 423 -13.49 9.11 15.67
N GLY A 424 -12.38 8.37 15.68
CA GLY A 424 -11.12 8.83 16.26
C GLY A 424 -11.08 8.83 17.78
N VAL A 425 -12.05 8.21 18.45
CA VAL A 425 -12.07 8.02 19.90
C VAL A 425 -11.60 6.61 20.25
N TRP A 426 -10.73 6.49 21.25
CA TRP A 426 -10.20 5.22 21.73
C TRP A 426 -10.22 5.18 23.25
N ASN A 427 -10.92 4.19 23.83
CA ASN A 427 -11.10 4.07 25.28
C ASN A 427 -11.53 5.39 25.97
N GLY A 428 -12.38 6.17 25.31
CA GLY A 428 -12.86 7.47 25.81
C GLY A 428 -11.92 8.66 25.55
N GLU A 429 -10.68 8.44 25.07
CA GLU A 429 -9.78 9.51 24.65
C GLU A 429 -9.98 9.84 23.17
N ARG A 430 -10.15 11.12 22.85
CA ARG A 430 -10.18 11.59 21.46
C ARG A 430 -8.76 11.75 20.91
N ILE A 431 -8.34 10.81 20.07
CA ILE A 431 -7.01 10.76 19.44
C ILE A 431 -6.97 11.61 18.16
N LEU A 432 -8.04 11.57 17.35
CA LEU A 432 -8.17 12.36 16.12
C LEU A 432 -9.18 13.50 16.33
N PRO A 433 -9.00 14.67 15.68
CA PRO A 433 -9.90 15.79 15.88
C PRO A 433 -11.28 15.48 15.30
N GLU A 434 -12.32 16.13 15.84
CA GLU A 434 -13.69 15.97 15.36
C GLU A 434 -13.78 16.30 13.86
N GLY A 435 -14.55 15.49 13.13
CA GLY A 435 -14.71 15.63 11.69
C GLY A 435 -13.53 15.11 10.85
N PHE A 436 -12.42 14.68 11.45
CA PHE A 436 -11.28 14.14 10.70
C PHE A 436 -11.61 12.79 10.04
N VAL A 437 -12.32 11.90 10.74
CA VAL A 437 -12.78 10.63 10.15
C VAL A 437 -13.73 10.90 8.97
N LYS A 438 -14.67 11.84 9.15
CA LYS A 438 -15.54 12.30 8.06
C LYS A 438 -14.75 12.85 6.88
N PHE A 439 -13.71 13.65 7.11
CA PHE A 439 -12.85 14.17 6.06
C PHE A 439 -12.20 13.04 5.25
N VAL A 440 -11.57 12.06 5.91
CA VAL A 440 -10.89 10.98 5.18
C VAL A 440 -11.85 10.08 4.42
N SER A 441 -13.09 9.92 4.90
CA SER A 441 -14.14 9.09 4.29
C SER A 441 -15.04 9.86 3.33
N THR A 442 -14.78 11.14 3.05
CA THR A 442 -15.56 11.97 2.11
C THR A 442 -14.84 12.06 0.78
N LEU A 443 -15.61 12.05 -0.32
CA LEU A 443 -15.08 12.19 -1.67
C LEU A 443 -14.31 13.50 -1.84
N ALA A 444 -13.03 13.38 -2.20
CA ALA A 444 -12.16 14.52 -2.45
C ALA A 444 -12.64 15.34 -3.66
N PRO A 445 -12.61 16.70 -3.60
CA PRO A 445 -13.18 17.55 -4.65
C PRO A 445 -12.61 17.32 -6.05
N ALA A 446 -11.29 17.19 -6.18
CA ALA A 446 -10.64 16.96 -7.47
C ALA A 446 -11.03 15.62 -8.11
N TRP A 447 -11.33 14.60 -7.29
CA TRP A 447 -11.81 13.29 -7.72
C TRP A 447 -13.29 13.32 -8.08
N ALA A 448 -14.11 14.08 -7.35
CA ALA A 448 -15.50 14.36 -7.71
C ALA A 448 -15.61 15.08 -9.07
N ALA A 449 -14.74 16.06 -9.31
CA ALA A 449 -14.70 16.78 -10.59
C ALA A 449 -14.30 15.88 -11.77
N ASP A 450 -13.50 14.84 -11.49
CA ASP A 450 -13.21 13.73 -12.42
C ASP A 450 -14.29 12.64 -12.42
N LYS A 451 -15.43 12.80 -11.73
CA LYS A 451 -16.50 11.79 -11.57
C LYS A 451 -15.98 10.41 -11.12
N ARG A 452 -14.96 10.41 -10.25
CA ARG A 452 -14.32 9.20 -9.70
C ARG A 452 -14.60 9.14 -8.19
N PRO A 453 -15.74 8.57 -7.74
CA PRO A 453 -16.13 8.55 -6.33
C PRO A 453 -15.37 7.50 -5.50
N ILE A 454 -14.03 7.50 -5.57
CA ILE A 454 -13.19 6.39 -5.09
C ILE A 454 -12.10 6.81 -4.10
N TYR A 455 -11.92 8.11 -3.82
CA TYR A 455 -10.81 8.57 -2.99
C TYR A 455 -11.20 9.74 -2.08
N GLY A 456 -10.71 9.68 -0.84
CA GLY A 456 -10.83 10.72 0.18
C GLY A 456 -9.47 11.21 0.67
N GLY A 457 -9.30 11.36 1.98
CA GLY A 457 -8.06 11.85 2.60
C GLY A 457 -7.06 10.73 2.91
N PHE A 458 -6.32 10.23 1.91
CA PHE A 458 -5.48 9.01 1.98
C PHE A 458 -6.22 7.72 2.34
N PHE A 459 -7.52 7.67 2.04
CA PHE A 459 -8.35 6.47 2.11
C PHE A 459 -9.08 6.28 0.78
N TRP A 460 -9.29 5.03 0.42
CA TRP A 460 -10.15 4.66 -0.69
C TRP A 460 -11.60 4.61 -0.23
N LEU A 461 -12.52 4.94 -1.12
CA LEU A 461 -13.96 4.94 -0.87
C LEU A 461 -14.63 3.82 -1.65
N ASN A 462 -15.64 3.18 -1.06
CA ASN A 462 -16.45 2.18 -1.75
C ASN A 462 -17.58 2.81 -2.60
N GLY A 463 -17.41 4.04 -3.08
CA GLY A 463 -18.45 4.79 -3.78
C GLY A 463 -18.86 4.21 -5.15
N THR A 464 -18.08 3.29 -5.70
CA THR A 464 -18.40 2.51 -6.91
C THR A 464 -18.85 1.08 -6.62
N SER A 465 -19.09 0.73 -5.35
CA SER A 465 -19.37 -0.65 -4.92
C SER A 465 -18.27 -1.62 -5.36
N THR A 466 -17.01 -1.16 -5.27
CA THR A 466 -15.82 -1.97 -5.55
C THR A 466 -15.85 -3.25 -4.73
N TRP A 467 -16.28 -3.19 -3.47
CA TRP A 467 -16.46 -4.33 -2.58
C TRP A 467 -17.96 -4.57 -2.33
N PRO A 468 -18.40 -5.82 -2.08
CA PRO A 468 -19.80 -6.17 -1.82
C PRO A 468 -20.21 -5.82 -0.39
N VAL A 469 -19.97 -4.56 -0.01
CA VAL A 469 -20.33 -3.91 1.25
C VAL A 469 -20.97 -2.56 0.91
N PRO A 470 -21.65 -1.89 1.85
CA PRO A 470 -22.28 -0.58 1.60
C PRO A 470 -21.31 0.45 1.01
N THR A 471 -21.83 1.39 0.22
CA THR A 471 -21.04 2.46 -0.42
C THR A 471 -20.48 3.48 0.57
N THR A 472 -21.00 3.49 1.80
CA THR A 472 -20.48 4.26 2.93
C THR A 472 -19.21 3.67 3.53
N ALA A 473 -18.82 2.46 3.13
CA ALA A 473 -17.55 1.87 3.52
C ALA A 473 -16.37 2.60 2.87
N TYR A 474 -15.26 2.61 3.57
CA TYR A 474 -13.99 3.14 3.11
C TYR A 474 -12.86 2.22 3.60
N TYR A 475 -11.71 2.29 2.97
CA TYR A 475 -10.69 1.26 3.17
C TYR A 475 -9.27 1.77 2.92
N MET A 476 -8.32 1.06 3.53
CA MET A 476 -6.90 1.17 3.24
C MET A 476 -6.53 0.06 2.26
N LEU A 477 -5.73 0.37 1.23
CA LEU A 477 -5.34 -0.58 0.18
C LEU A 477 -3.84 -0.50 -0.08
N GLY A 478 -3.20 -1.66 -0.19
CA GLY A 478 -1.79 -1.84 -0.55
C GLY A 478 -1.60 -2.86 -1.67
N ALA A 479 -0.48 -2.73 -2.39
CA ALA A 479 -0.05 -3.72 -3.39
C ALA A 479 0.10 -5.12 -2.76
N GLY A 480 -0.07 -6.20 -3.52
CA GLY A 480 -0.16 -7.55 -2.94
C GLY A 480 -1.51 -7.89 -2.30
N GLY A 481 -2.51 -7.05 -2.55
CA GLY A 481 -3.88 -7.25 -2.07
C GLY A 481 -4.04 -6.99 -0.58
N GLN A 482 -3.21 -6.15 0.03
CA GLN A 482 -3.40 -5.73 1.42
C GLN A 482 -4.66 -4.87 1.50
N THR A 483 -5.63 -5.26 2.32
CA THR A 483 -6.91 -4.54 2.41
C THR A 483 -7.38 -4.46 3.86
N VAL A 484 -7.72 -3.24 4.30
CA VAL A 484 -8.39 -3.00 5.58
C VAL A 484 -9.67 -2.24 5.31
N LEU A 485 -10.81 -2.93 5.38
CA LEU A 485 -12.13 -2.33 5.20
C LEU A 485 -12.70 -1.87 6.53
N ILE A 486 -13.32 -0.69 6.51
CA ILE A 486 -14.11 -0.12 7.60
C ILE A 486 -15.53 0.05 7.05
N VAL A 487 -16.50 -0.60 7.70
CA VAL A 487 -17.92 -0.61 7.30
C VAL A 487 -18.74 -0.02 8.45
N PRO A 488 -18.87 1.32 8.53
CA PRO A 488 -19.52 1.99 9.66
C PRO A 488 -20.96 1.54 9.89
N SER A 489 -21.72 1.31 8.81
CA SER A 489 -23.11 0.86 8.91
C SER A 489 -23.28 -0.54 9.49
N HIS A 490 -22.20 -1.27 9.79
CA HIS A 490 -22.25 -2.61 10.36
C HIS A 490 -21.33 -2.75 11.58
N ASP A 491 -20.78 -1.65 12.11
CA ASP A 491 -19.74 -1.66 13.14
C ASP A 491 -18.61 -2.68 12.86
N LEU A 492 -18.25 -2.84 11.58
CA LEU A 492 -17.42 -3.94 11.10
C LEU A 492 -16.09 -3.44 10.55
N VAL A 493 -15.02 -4.12 10.92
CA VAL A 493 -13.70 -4.00 10.30
C VAL A 493 -13.26 -5.36 9.80
N VAL A 494 -12.68 -5.37 8.60
CA VAL A 494 -12.14 -6.58 7.95
C VAL A 494 -10.73 -6.29 7.48
N VAL A 495 -9.77 -7.03 8.00
CA VAL A 495 -8.36 -6.98 7.60
C VAL A 495 -8.02 -8.22 6.82
N ARG A 496 -7.42 -8.05 5.64
CA ARG A 496 -6.82 -9.11 4.84
C ARG A 496 -5.41 -8.68 4.47
N LEU A 497 -4.42 -9.48 4.84
CA LEU A 497 -3.04 -9.31 4.41
C LEU A 497 -2.59 -10.51 3.59
N GLY A 498 -1.72 -10.29 2.61
CA GLY A 498 -1.17 -11.32 1.73
C GLY A 498 0.17 -10.91 1.14
N HIS A 499 0.52 -11.49 -0.01
CA HIS A 499 1.79 -11.22 -0.71
C HIS A 499 1.55 -10.87 -2.18
N ASP A 500 2.45 -10.09 -2.78
CA ASP A 500 2.39 -9.60 -4.18
C ASP A 500 2.01 -10.68 -5.20
N LYS A 501 2.55 -11.91 -5.06
CA LYS A 501 2.22 -13.02 -5.97
C LYS A 501 0.74 -13.36 -6.06
N GLY A 502 -0.01 -13.18 -4.98
CA GLY A 502 -1.42 -13.52 -4.94
C GLY A 502 -2.37 -12.35 -5.19
N GLU A 503 -1.86 -11.16 -5.50
CA GLU A 503 -2.66 -9.95 -5.66
C GLU A 503 -3.87 -10.17 -6.59
N ARG A 504 -3.62 -10.77 -7.77
CA ARG A 504 -4.66 -11.00 -8.80
C ARG A 504 -5.80 -11.88 -8.31
N ALA A 505 -5.52 -12.87 -7.46
CA ALA A 505 -6.52 -13.80 -6.95
C ALA A 505 -7.16 -13.34 -5.63
N SER A 506 -6.52 -12.41 -4.92
CA SER A 506 -6.96 -11.94 -3.59
C SER A 506 -8.37 -11.34 -3.58
N ALA A 507 -8.75 -10.62 -4.63
CA ALA A 507 -10.05 -9.96 -4.71
C ALA A 507 -11.22 -10.97 -4.73
N THR A 508 -11.04 -12.13 -5.37
CA THR A 508 -12.08 -13.15 -5.49
C THR A 508 -12.45 -13.74 -4.14
N SER A 509 -11.46 -14.21 -3.38
CA SER A 509 -11.67 -14.78 -2.04
C SER A 509 -12.19 -13.72 -1.06
N LEU A 510 -11.66 -12.49 -1.12
CA LEU A 510 -12.11 -11.40 -0.26
C LEU A 510 -13.57 -10.99 -0.54
N ARG A 511 -14.00 -10.91 -1.81
CA ARG A 511 -15.41 -10.64 -2.16
C ARG A 511 -16.35 -11.69 -1.57
N LYS A 512 -16.00 -12.98 -1.68
CA LYS A 512 -16.80 -14.07 -1.11
C LYS A 512 -16.88 -13.94 0.41
N ALA A 513 -15.76 -13.70 1.08
CA ALA A 513 -15.71 -13.49 2.53
C ALA A 513 -16.58 -12.30 2.96
N LEU A 514 -16.48 -11.16 2.27
CA LEU A 514 -17.28 -9.96 2.56
C LEU A 514 -18.78 -10.19 2.37
N SER A 515 -19.20 -10.87 1.30
CA SER A 515 -20.61 -11.22 1.09
C SER A 515 -21.17 -12.11 2.20
N LEU A 516 -20.37 -13.03 2.74
CA LEU A 516 -20.75 -13.85 3.89
C LEU A 516 -20.85 -13.01 5.17
N LEU A 517 -19.92 -12.07 5.38
CA LEU A 517 -19.96 -11.15 6.52
C LEU A 517 -21.18 -10.22 6.49
N MET A 518 -21.58 -9.71 5.32
CA MET A 518 -22.80 -8.90 5.17
C MET A 518 -24.08 -9.68 5.49
N GLN A 519 -24.04 -11.01 5.40
CA GLN A 519 -25.15 -11.85 5.85
C GLN A 519 -25.06 -12.23 7.33
N ALA A 520 -23.86 -12.16 7.92
CA ALA A 520 -23.59 -12.58 9.29
C ALA A 520 -23.83 -11.46 10.31
N VAL A 521 -23.57 -10.22 9.89
CA VAL A 521 -23.59 -9.03 10.73
C VAL A 521 -24.75 -8.14 10.28
N PRO A 522 -25.69 -7.80 11.16
CA PRO A 522 -26.77 -6.87 10.81
C PRO A 522 -26.24 -5.45 10.63
N SER A 523 -26.98 -4.62 9.88
CA SER A 523 -26.72 -3.18 9.87
C SER A 523 -26.94 -2.60 11.26
N SER A 524 -26.00 -1.76 11.71
CA SER A 524 -26.17 -0.86 12.84
C SER A 524 -27.33 0.09 12.53
N SER A 525 -28.21 0.26 13.52
CA SER A 525 -29.41 1.10 13.43
C SER A 525 -29.10 2.58 13.49
#